data_AF-A0AAN5I105-F1
#
_entry.id   AF-A0AAN5I105-F1
#
_cell.length_a   1.000
_cell.length_b   1.000
_cell.length_c   1.000
_cell.angle_alpha   90.00
_cell.angle_beta   90.00
_cell.angle_gamma   90.00
#
_symmetry.space_group_name_H-M   'P 1'
#
loop_
_entity.id
_entity.type
_entity.pdbx_description
1 polymer ?
#
loop_
_entity_poly.entity_id
_entity_poly.type
_entity_poly.pdbx_seq_one_letter_code
_entity_poly.pdbx_strand_id
1 'polypeptide(L)'
;MEDLPDEGINLDSLPPDIARVIIRMEPESHLNMRLISRMCNNLVLEFRPLSARLIPLERINFYPVNSTHQGKEEEKHIQMSAIVPHKIEKYIGVGEWLTVSKRYNDGSIEVESRTHRMTRFGGKFSLSILMAIAYVLAAFVVKMMHSSEEPLHSFLLSGLFITILILSLGIALKRWVDRFPQSAALDTFAN
;
A
#
# COMPACT_ATOMS: atom_id res chain seq x y z
N MET A 1 -53.05 -12.75 18.35
CA MET A 1 -52.13 -11.60 18.17
C MET A 1 -51.09 -12.13 17.19
N GLU A 2 -51.32 -11.90 15.91
CA GLU A 2 -50.43 -12.38 14.86
C GLU A 2 -49.26 -11.39 14.78
N ASP A 3 -48.07 -11.87 15.12
CA ASP A 3 -46.82 -11.12 14.97
C ASP A 3 -46.57 -10.95 13.46
N LEU A 4 -46.76 -9.74 12.95
CA LEU A 4 -46.32 -9.38 11.61
C LEU A 4 -44.79 -9.58 11.56
N PRO A 5 -44.25 -10.19 10.49
CA PRO A 5 -42.81 -10.32 10.35
C PRO A 5 -42.20 -8.93 10.29
N ASP A 6 -41.22 -8.69 11.18
CA ASP A 6 -40.40 -7.48 11.21
C ASP A 6 -39.45 -7.51 10.00
N GLU A 7 -40.02 -7.32 8.80
CA GLU A 7 -39.27 -7.07 7.58
C GLU A 7 -38.69 -5.67 7.68
N GLY A 8 -37.57 -5.57 8.41
CA GLY A 8 -36.78 -4.36 8.52
C GLY A 8 -36.51 -3.79 7.12
N ILE A 9 -36.73 -2.48 6.98
CA ILE A 9 -36.52 -1.78 5.71
C ILE A 9 -35.05 -1.90 5.33
N ASN A 10 -34.78 -2.63 4.24
CA ASN A 10 -33.44 -2.71 3.68
C ASN A 10 -33.15 -1.46 2.82
N LEU A 11 -32.11 -0.71 3.18
CA LEU A 11 -31.68 0.47 2.42
C LEU A 11 -31.31 0.15 0.96
N ASP A 12 -30.95 -1.10 0.66
CA ASP A 12 -30.58 -1.54 -0.69
C ASP A 12 -31.76 -1.72 -1.63
N SER A 13 -32.97 -1.93 -1.11
CA SER A 13 -34.17 -2.04 -1.95
C SER A 13 -34.80 -0.67 -2.24
N LEU A 14 -34.30 0.40 -1.61
CA LEU A 14 -34.80 1.75 -1.83
C LEU A 14 -34.24 2.36 -3.12
N PRO A 15 -35.04 3.16 -3.84
CA PRO A 15 -34.54 4.03 -4.89
C PRO A 15 -33.41 4.94 -4.39
N PRO A 16 -32.35 5.16 -5.20
CA PRO A 16 -31.18 5.95 -4.78
C PRO A 16 -31.53 7.34 -4.25
N ASP A 17 -32.55 7.98 -4.83
CA ASP A 17 -32.98 9.32 -4.44
C ASP A 17 -33.52 9.36 -3.01
N ILE A 18 -34.25 8.33 -2.58
CA ILE A 18 -34.77 8.19 -1.21
C ILE A 18 -33.62 7.87 -0.25
N ALA A 19 -32.74 6.93 -0.63
CA ALA A 19 -31.55 6.60 0.17
C ALA A 19 -30.66 7.83 0.41
N ARG A 20 -30.49 8.70 -0.60
CA ARG A 20 -29.77 9.98 -0.48
C ARG A 20 -30.38 10.90 0.57
N VAL A 21 -31.72 11.00 0.63
CA VAL A 21 -32.41 11.83 1.61
C VAL A 21 -32.17 11.30 3.03
N ILE A 22 -32.28 9.98 3.23
CA ILE A 22 -32.04 9.35 4.53
C ILE A 22 -30.60 9.56 5.00
N ILE A 23 -29.61 9.30 4.12
CA ILE A 23 -28.19 9.53 4.41
C ILE A 23 -27.93 11.00 4.75
N ARG A 24 -28.60 11.94 4.07
CA ARG A 24 -28.44 13.38 4.35
C ARG A 24 -29.02 13.80 5.71
N MET A 25 -30.07 13.14 6.18
CA MET A 25 -30.72 13.45 7.46
C MET A 25 -29.89 13.00 8.67
N GLU A 26 -29.03 11.98 8.52
CA GLU A 26 -28.22 11.44 9.62
C GLU A 26 -26.70 11.47 9.31
N PRO A 27 -26.04 12.63 9.42
CA PRO A 27 -24.60 12.74 9.14
C PRO A 27 -23.71 11.92 10.09
N GLU A 28 -24.12 11.75 11.34
CA GLU A 28 -23.35 11.04 12.37
C GLU A 28 -23.27 9.53 12.13
N SER A 29 -24.21 8.96 11.37
CA SER A 29 -24.28 7.52 11.08
C SER A 29 -23.62 7.12 9.75
N HIS A 30 -23.03 8.07 9.01
CA HIS A 30 -22.37 7.84 7.71
C HIS A 30 -21.33 6.74 7.73
N LEU A 31 -20.52 6.65 8.79
CA LEU A 31 -19.50 5.59 8.92
C LEU A 31 -20.12 4.19 8.96
N ASN A 32 -21.25 4.04 9.64
CA ASN A 32 -21.96 2.78 9.77
C ASN A 32 -22.74 2.45 8.48
N MET A 33 -23.33 3.45 7.83
CA MET A 33 -24.06 3.28 6.56
C MET A 33 -23.16 2.78 5.42
N ARG A 34 -21.86 3.08 5.45
CA ARG A 34 -20.89 2.56 4.47
C ARG A 34 -20.71 1.04 4.53
N LEU A 35 -21.01 0.42 5.67
CA LEU A 35 -20.84 -1.01 5.88
C LEU A 35 -22.07 -1.82 5.45
N ILE A 36 -23.20 -1.16 5.16
CA ILE A 36 -24.45 -1.81 4.81
C ILE A 36 -24.35 -2.42 3.41
N SER A 37 -23.88 -1.65 2.43
CA SER A 37 -23.72 -2.11 1.06
C SER A 37 -22.81 -1.24 0.21
N ARG A 38 -22.47 -1.75 -0.99
CA ARG A 38 -21.69 -1.02 -1.99
C ARG A 38 -22.42 0.24 -2.47
N MET A 39 -23.75 0.16 -2.64
CA MET A 39 -24.56 1.29 -3.06
C MET A 39 -24.55 2.39 -1.99
N CYS A 40 -24.81 2.01 -0.74
CA CYS A 40 -24.79 2.94 0.39
C CYS A 40 -23.42 3.59 0.57
N ASN A 41 -22.32 2.84 0.42
CA ASN A 41 -20.98 3.40 0.47
C ASN A 41 -20.75 4.46 -0.62
N ASN A 42 -21.22 4.24 -1.86
CA ASN A 42 -21.10 5.24 -2.92
C ASN A 42 -21.90 6.50 -2.61
N LEU A 43 -23.14 6.36 -2.14
CA LEU A 43 -23.99 7.49 -1.77
C LEU A 43 -23.41 8.29 -0.60
N VAL A 44 -22.92 7.63 0.45
CA VAL A 44 -22.26 8.31 1.57
C VAL A 44 -20.99 9.05 1.12
N LEU A 45 -20.23 8.46 0.17
CA LEU A 45 -19.07 9.12 -0.41
C LEU A 45 -19.45 10.40 -1.18
N GLU A 46 -20.63 10.48 -1.80
CA GLU A 46 -21.15 11.71 -2.42
C GLU A 46 -21.35 12.84 -1.39
N PHE A 47 -21.79 12.52 -0.17
CA PHE A 47 -22.08 13.53 0.88
C PHE A 47 -20.89 13.90 1.75
N ARG A 48 -19.77 13.15 1.67
CA ARG A 48 -18.57 13.53 2.41
C ARG A 48 -18.10 14.89 1.88
N PRO A 49 -17.75 15.87 2.73
CA PRO A 49 -17.21 17.16 2.28
C PRO A 49 -15.90 17.02 1.48
N LEU A 50 -15.31 15.82 1.45
CA LEU A 50 -14.24 15.48 0.53
C LEU A 50 -14.69 15.21 -0.90
N SER A 51 -15.94 14.85 -1.21
CA SER A 51 -16.42 14.71 -2.60
C SER A 51 -16.43 16.06 -3.33
N ALA A 52 -16.76 17.14 -2.62
CA ALA A 52 -16.59 18.52 -3.09
C ALA A 52 -15.10 18.93 -3.24
N ARG A 53 -14.16 18.14 -2.71
CA ARG A 53 -12.71 18.32 -2.83
C ARG A 53 -12.01 17.21 -3.62
N LEU A 54 -12.73 16.18 -4.06
CA LEU A 54 -12.24 15.17 -4.98
C LEU A 54 -12.19 15.91 -6.30
N ILE A 55 -11.00 16.38 -6.63
CA ILE A 55 -10.79 17.12 -7.85
C ILE A 55 -11.22 16.19 -8.99
N PRO A 56 -12.21 16.60 -9.80
CA PRO A 56 -12.62 15.77 -10.92
C PRO A 56 -11.38 15.51 -11.76
N LEU A 57 -11.08 14.22 -11.97
CA LEU A 57 -10.05 13.81 -12.90
C LEU A 57 -10.52 14.29 -14.27
N GLU A 58 -9.81 15.25 -14.87
CA GLU A 58 -10.24 15.86 -16.13
C GLU A 58 -10.19 14.84 -17.26
N ARG A 59 -9.17 13.97 -17.22
CA ARG A 59 -8.99 12.90 -18.18
C ARG A 59 -8.12 11.80 -17.59
N ILE A 60 -8.48 10.55 -17.88
CA ILE A 60 -7.65 9.38 -17.67
C ILE A 60 -7.29 8.83 -19.04
N ASN A 61 -6.00 8.64 -19.32
CA ASN A 61 -5.56 7.99 -20.54
C ASN A 61 -4.88 6.66 -20.21
N PHE A 62 -5.20 5.65 -21.01
CA PHE A 62 -4.56 4.35 -20.98
C PHE A 62 -3.76 4.18 -22.26
N TYR A 63 -2.47 3.93 -22.11
CA TYR A 63 -1.59 3.68 -23.25
C TYR A 63 -0.98 2.28 -23.12
N PRO A 64 -1.04 1.45 -24.18
CA PRO A 64 -0.26 0.24 -24.21
C PRO A 64 1.22 0.62 -24.33
N VAL A 65 2.03 0.18 -23.37
CA VAL A 65 3.48 0.38 -23.43
C VAL A 65 4.10 -0.86 -24.03
N ASN A 66 4.61 -0.72 -25.25
CA ASN A 66 5.45 -1.73 -25.87
C ASN A 66 6.78 -1.76 -25.10
N SER A 67 6.93 -2.73 -24.21
CA SER A 67 8.17 -2.92 -23.47
C SER A 67 9.20 -3.52 -24.43
N THR A 68 10.19 -2.73 -24.87
CA THR A 68 11.28 -3.18 -25.75
C THR A 68 12.31 -4.07 -25.05
N HIS A 69 11.89 -4.83 -24.03
CA HIS A 69 12.78 -5.75 -23.33
C HIS A 69 13.04 -6.97 -24.21
N GLN A 70 14.19 -6.93 -24.89
CA GLN A 70 14.72 -8.03 -25.68
C GLN A 70 14.72 -9.35 -24.90
N GLY A 71 13.84 -10.27 -25.29
CA GLY A 71 13.99 -11.71 -25.02
C GLY A 71 13.16 -12.31 -23.89
N LYS A 72 12.18 -11.60 -23.31
CA LYS A 72 11.17 -12.21 -22.43
C LYS A 72 9.78 -11.86 -22.94
N GLU A 73 8.84 -12.79 -22.79
CA GLU A 73 7.43 -12.65 -23.21
C GLU A 73 6.93 -11.20 -23.02
N GLU A 74 6.34 -10.65 -24.09
CA GLU A 74 5.81 -9.29 -24.10
C GLU A 74 4.65 -9.17 -23.10
N GLU A 75 4.98 -8.89 -21.84
CA GLU A 75 3.99 -8.42 -20.88
C GLU A 75 3.46 -7.07 -21.40
N LYS A 76 2.20 -7.10 -21.85
CA LYS A 76 1.45 -5.89 -22.23
C LYS A 76 1.20 -5.08 -20.97
N HIS A 77 2.09 -4.13 -20.68
CA HIS A 77 1.87 -3.19 -19.59
C HIS A 77 0.95 -2.07 -20.08
N ILE A 78 -0.14 -1.84 -19.33
CA ILE A 78 -0.99 -0.66 -19.51
C ILE A 78 -0.43 0.44 -18.60
N GLN A 79 -0.04 1.56 -19.20
CA GLN A 79 0.36 2.75 -18.46
C GLN A 79 -0.86 3.65 -18.32
N MET A 80 -1.12 4.06 -17.08
CA MET A 80 -2.20 4.97 -16.73
C MET A 80 -1.63 6.34 -16.45
N SER A 81 -2.15 7.35 -17.16
CA SER A 81 -1.92 8.76 -16.87
C SER A 81 -3.23 9.45 -16.55
N ALA A 82 -3.17 10.50 -15.74
CA ALA A 82 -4.32 11.34 -15.44
C ALA A 82 -3.92 12.82 -15.54
N ILE A 83 -4.82 13.64 -16.06
CA ILE A 83 -4.67 15.09 -16.08
C ILE A 83 -5.41 15.67 -14.88
N VAL A 84 -4.69 16.47 -14.09
CA VAL A 84 -5.19 17.06 -12.85
C VAL A 84 -4.74 18.52 -12.71
N PRO A 85 -5.47 19.38 -12.00
CA PRO A 85 -5.06 20.74 -11.71
C PRO A 85 -3.76 20.84 -10.90
N HIS A 86 -2.91 21.83 -11.18
CA HIS A 86 -1.63 22.06 -10.50
C HIS A 86 -1.75 22.23 -8.97
N LYS A 87 -2.91 22.67 -8.46
CA LYS A 87 -3.16 22.86 -7.01
C LYS A 87 -2.94 21.59 -6.17
N ILE A 88 -2.99 20.40 -6.78
CA ILE A 88 -2.76 19.13 -6.08
C ILE A 88 -1.37 18.57 -6.21
N GLU A 89 -0.45 19.24 -6.89
CA GLU A 89 0.92 18.78 -7.04
C GLU A 89 1.58 18.46 -5.70
N LYS A 90 1.31 19.28 -4.67
CA LYS A 90 1.84 19.04 -3.31
C LYS A 90 1.39 17.73 -2.66
N TYR A 91 0.34 17.10 -3.16
CA TYR A 91 -0.16 15.80 -2.71
C TYR A 91 0.25 14.67 -3.66
N ILE A 92 0.71 14.99 -4.87
CA ILE A 92 1.19 14.04 -5.86
C ILE A 92 2.62 13.67 -5.48
N GLY A 93 2.85 12.38 -5.21
CA GLY A 93 4.14 11.87 -4.75
C GLY A 93 4.19 11.47 -3.27
N VAL A 94 3.09 11.60 -2.51
CA VAL A 94 2.99 10.95 -1.20
C VAL A 94 3.08 9.43 -1.43
N GLY A 95 4.22 8.84 -1.06
CA GLY A 95 4.52 7.43 -1.30
C GLY A 95 5.16 7.12 -2.66
N GLU A 96 5.54 8.12 -3.47
CA GLU A 96 6.22 7.96 -4.76
C GLU A 96 5.44 7.18 -5.84
N TRP A 97 4.13 6.99 -5.67
CA TRP A 97 3.29 6.23 -6.61
C TRP A 97 2.94 6.99 -7.90
N LEU A 98 2.83 8.31 -7.80
CA LEU A 98 2.50 9.19 -8.92
C LEU A 98 3.65 10.17 -9.14
N THR A 99 4.06 10.33 -10.40
CA THR A 99 5.05 11.33 -10.80
C THR A 99 4.44 12.27 -11.82
N VAL A 100 4.77 13.56 -11.72
CA VAL A 100 4.38 14.55 -12.73
C VAL A 100 5.19 14.29 -14.00
N SER A 101 4.54 13.88 -15.08
CA SER A 101 5.17 13.62 -16.37
C SER A 101 5.22 14.89 -17.23
N LYS A 102 4.14 15.69 -17.21
CA LYS A 102 4.00 16.90 -18.04
C LYS A 102 3.27 18.02 -17.32
N ARG A 103 3.56 19.26 -17.69
CA ARG A 103 2.83 20.46 -17.26
C ARG A 103 2.26 21.16 -18.48
N TYR A 104 1.02 21.61 -18.40
CA TYR A 104 0.34 22.33 -19.46
C TYR A 104 0.22 23.82 -19.12
N ASN A 105 0.04 24.64 -20.16
CA ASN A 105 -0.03 26.11 -20.02
C ASN A 105 -1.31 26.60 -19.32
N ASP A 106 -2.35 25.76 -19.27
CA ASP A 106 -3.60 26.03 -18.55
C ASP A 106 -3.51 25.80 -17.03
N GLY A 107 -2.34 25.39 -16.54
CA GLY A 107 -2.12 25.07 -15.14
C GLY A 107 -2.61 23.67 -14.75
N SER A 108 -2.91 22.80 -15.71
CA SER A 108 -3.05 21.36 -15.46
C SER A 108 -1.67 20.67 -15.51
N ILE A 109 -1.58 19.52 -14.85
CA ILE A 109 -0.42 18.65 -14.82
C ILE A 109 -0.85 17.23 -15.17
N GLU A 110 -0.04 16.57 -15.98
CA GLU A 110 -0.18 15.15 -16.26
C GLU A 110 0.59 14.39 -15.19
N VAL A 111 -0.12 13.51 -14.49
CA VAL A 111 0.46 12.58 -13.54
C VAL A 111 0.43 11.19 -14.13
N GLU A 112 1.52 10.47 -13.94
CA GLU A 112 1.66 9.11 -14.39
C GLU A 112 1.88 8.21 -13.19
N SER A 113 1.21 7.06 -13.20
CA SER A 113 1.54 5.99 -12.26
C SER A 113 2.93 5.47 -12.60
N ARG A 114 3.88 5.74 -11.71
CA ARG A 114 5.16 5.03 -11.80
C ARG A 114 4.81 3.59 -11.47
N THR A 115 4.77 2.73 -12.48
CA THR A 115 4.92 1.29 -12.28
C THR A 115 6.29 1.10 -11.70
N HIS A 116 6.36 1.20 -10.37
CA HIS A 116 7.60 1.10 -9.64
C HIS A 116 8.15 -0.27 -10.02
N ARG A 117 9.23 -0.28 -10.80
CA ARG A 117 10.18 -1.39 -10.76
C ARG A 117 10.69 -1.42 -9.32
N MET A 118 9.90 -2.03 -8.44
CA MET A 118 10.34 -2.52 -7.13
C MET A 118 11.38 -3.65 -7.31
N THR A 119 11.77 -3.96 -8.54
CA THR A 119 12.99 -4.69 -8.83
C THR A 119 14.18 -3.74 -8.74
N ARG A 120 14.84 -3.73 -7.57
CA ARG A 120 16.32 -3.70 -7.38
C ARG A 120 16.88 -2.69 -6.39
N PHE A 121 16.12 -1.78 -5.80
CA PHE A 121 16.74 -0.90 -4.79
C PHE A 121 16.96 -1.59 -3.43
N GLY A 122 16.18 -2.62 -3.10
CA GLY A 122 16.35 -3.37 -1.83
C GLY A 122 17.28 -4.59 -1.88
N GLY A 123 17.48 -5.21 -3.06
CA GLY A 123 18.13 -6.53 -3.14
C GLY A 123 19.66 -6.52 -3.02
N LYS A 124 20.33 -5.47 -3.52
CA LYS A 124 21.80 -5.39 -3.46
C LYS A 124 22.29 -4.75 -2.17
N PHE A 125 21.56 -3.75 -1.66
CA PHE A 125 21.88 -3.09 -0.40
C PHE A 125 21.61 -4.01 0.80
N SER A 126 20.58 -4.88 0.75
CA SER A 126 20.35 -5.84 1.83
C SER A 126 21.45 -6.90 1.91
N LEU A 127 21.91 -7.42 0.76
CA LEU A 127 22.90 -8.50 0.74
C LEU A 127 24.29 -8.02 1.16
N SER A 128 24.72 -6.83 0.74
CA SER A 128 26.01 -6.26 1.16
C SER A 128 26.03 -5.95 2.66
N ILE A 129 24.93 -5.41 3.21
CA ILE A 129 24.79 -5.16 4.65
C ILE A 129 24.78 -6.48 5.44
N LEU A 130 24.04 -7.49 4.96
CA LEU A 130 24.03 -8.82 5.58
C LEU A 130 25.43 -9.45 5.60
N MET A 131 26.17 -9.36 4.50
CA MET A 131 27.53 -9.88 4.41
C MET A 131 28.50 -9.13 5.33
N ALA A 132 28.37 -7.80 5.45
CA ALA A 132 29.16 -7.01 6.39
C ALA A 132 28.87 -7.38 7.86
N ILE A 133 27.60 -7.55 8.21
CA ILE A 133 27.20 -8.00 9.55
C ILE A 133 27.75 -9.41 9.84
N ALA A 134 27.61 -10.35 8.91
CA ALA A 134 28.12 -11.70 9.05
C ALA A 134 29.65 -11.72 9.23
N TYR A 135 30.38 -10.88 8.49
CA TYR A 135 31.84 -10.76 8.61
C TYR A 135 32.27 -10.22 9.98
N VAL A 136 31.61 -9.17 10.48
CA VAL A 136 31.90 -8.60 11.82
C VAL A 136 31.61 -9.63 12.92
N LEU A 137 30.52 -10.38 12.80
CA LEU A 137 30.18 -11.45 13.75
C LEU A 137 31.22 -12.58 13.73
N ALA A 138 31.67 -13.00 12.55
CA ALA A 138 32.70 -14.03 12.42
C ALA A 138 34.02 -13.59 13.07
N ALA A 139 34.47 -12.36 12.82
CA ALA A 139 35.69 -11.81 13.42
C ALA A 139 35.57 -11.71 14.95
N PHE A 140 34.39 -11.30 15.45
CA PHE A 140 34.12 -11.24 16.89
C PHE A 140 34.20 -12.62 17.55
N VAL A 141 33.59 -13.65 16.95
CA VAL A 141 33.64 -15.03 17.44
C VAL A 141 35.08 -15.54 17.49
N VAL A 142 35.87 -15.34 16.43
CA VAL A 142 37.29 -15.75 16.41
C VAL A 142 38.10 -15.08 17.52
N LYS A 143 37.90 -13.77 17.73
CA LYS A 143 38.59 -13.03 18.79
C LYS A 143 38.19 -13.53 20.19
N MET A 144 36.91 -13.85 20.41
CA MET A 144 36.42 -14.41 21.66
C MET A 144 37.03 -15.80 21.93
N MET A 145 37.18 -16.65 20.91
CA MET A 145 37.81 -17.95 21.07
C MET A 145 39.30 -17.86 21.43
N HIS A 146 40.00 -16.81 21.00
CA HIS A 146 41.42 -16.63 21.29
C HIS A 146 41.70 -15.97 22.64
N SER A 147 40.75 -15.20 23.19
CA SER A 147 40.98 -14.35 24.37
C SER A 147 40.45 -14.92 25.69
N SER A 148 39.75 -16.05 25.65
CA SER A 148 39.01 -16.56 26.81
C SER A 148 39.78 -17.67 27.52
N GLU A 149 40.40 -17.35 28.66
CA GLU A 149 40.98 -18.35 29.59
C GLU A 149 39.89 -19.18 30.30
N GLU A 150 38.66 -18.66 30.41
CA GLU A 150 37.50 -19.36 30.99
C GLU A 150 36.35 -19.53 29.97
N PRO A 151 36.25 -20.68 29.28
CA PRO A 151 35.36 -20.85 28.14
C PRO A 151 33.87 -20.76 28.50
N LEU A 152 33.47 -21.10 29.73
CA LEU A 152 32.05 -21.20 30.10
C LEU A 152 31.32 -19.86 30.09
N HIS A 153 31.94 -18.79 30.63
CA HIS A 153 31.31 -17.47 30.68
C HIS A 153 31.26 -16.81 29.30
N SER A 154 32.29 -16.99 28.47
CA SER A 154 32.31 -16.47 27.10
C SER A 154 31.28 -17.15 26.21
N PHE A 155 31.06 -18.46 26.37
CA PHE A 155 29.99 -19.19 25.67
C PHE A 155 28.60 -18.65 26.03
N LEU A 156 28.29 -18.47 27.31
CA LEU A 156 26.98 -17.96 27.74
C LEU A 156 26.71 -16.54 27.23
N LEU A 157 27.69 -15.63 27.32
CA LEU A 157 27.56 -14.27 26.80
C LEU A 157 27.39 -14.24 25.28
N SER A 158 28.15 -15.06 24.55
CA SER A 158 28.00 -15.15 23.09
C SER A 158 26.63 -15.69 22.68
N GLY A 159 26.10 -16.69 23.39
CA GLY A 159 24.77 -17.24 23.13
C GLY A 159 23.67 -16.21 23.37
N LEU A 160 23.77 -15.46 24.46
CA LEU A 160 22.84 -14.36 24.74
C LEU A 160 22.90 -13.26 23.66
N PHE A 161 24.09 -12.90 23.20
CA PHE A 161 24.23 -11.90 22.14
C PHE A 161 23.63 -12.37 20.80
N ILE A 162 23.89 -13.63 20.41
CA ILE A 162 23.34 -14.22 19.18
C ILE A 162 21.81 -14.26 19.23
N THR A 163 21.23 -14.68 20.36
CA THR A 163 19.76 -14.75 20.49
C THR A 163 19.10 -13.38 20.36
N ILE A 164 19.66 -12.34 21.01
CA ILE A 164 19.18 -10.96 20.86
C ILE A 164 19.26 -10.51 19.40
N LEU A 165 20.35 -10.84 18.70
CA LEU A 165 20.56 -10.46 17.31
C LEU A 165 19.53 -11.13 16.39
N ILE A 166 19.27 -12.43 16.56
CA ILE A 166 18.24 -13.18 15.82
C ILE A 166 16.85 -12.57 16.07
N LEU A 167 16.51 -12.26 17.33
CA LEU A 167 15.25 -11.61 17.68
C LEU A 167 15.10 -10.24 17.01
N SER A 168 16.14 -9.42 17.05
CA SER A 168 16.14 -8.10 16.42
C SER A 168 15.94 -8.18 14.91
N LEU A 169 16.60 -9.16 14.27
CA LEU A 169 16.48 -9.40 12.84
C LEU A 169 15.08 -9.89 12.47
N GLY A 170 14.49 -10.80 13.26
CA GLY A 170 13.13 -11.28 13.06
C GLY A 170 12.08 -10.16 13.17
N ILE A 171 12.23 -9.26 14.14
CA ILE A 171 11.34 -8.08 14.29
C ILE A 171 11.50 -7.13 13.09
N ALA A 172 12.74 -6.90 12.64
CA ALA A 172 12.99 -6.06 11.47
C ALA A 172 12.39 -6.68 10.19
N LEU A 173 12.55 -8.00 10.00
CA LEU A 173 11.97 -8.71 8.87
C LEU A 173 10.44 -8.64 8.89
N LYS A 174 9.82 -8.86 10.06
CA LYS A 174 8.37 -8.78 10.22
C LYS A 174 7.86 -7.38 9.88
N ARG A 175 8.47 -6.33 10.43
CA ARG A 175 8.11 -4.94 10.11
C ARG A 175 8.32 -4.60 8.64
N TRP A 176 9.33 -5.19 8.00
CA TRP A 176 9.57 -5.02 6.57
C TRP A 176 8.45 -5.68 5.76
N VAL A 177 8.09 -6.93 6.08
CA VAL A 177 6.98 -7.67 5.45
C VAL A 177 5.65 -6.93 5.64
N ASP A 178 5.34 -6.49 6.86
CA ASP A 178 4.10 -5.76 7.18
C ASP A 178 4.00 -4.40 6.46
N ARG A 179 5.14 -3.83 6.03
CA ARG A 179 5.19 -2.57 5.26
C ARG A 179 4.92 -2.77 3.77
N PHE A 180 4.95 -4.00 3.26
CA PHE A 180 4.46 -4.30 1.91
C PHE A 180 2.95 -4.52 1.97
N PRO A 181 2.13 -3.67 1.35
CA PRO A 181 0.71 -3.96 1.23
C PRO A 181 0.55 -5.28 0.45
N GLN A 182 -0.23 -6.21 1.00
CA GLN A 182 -0.63 -7.47 0.34
C GLN A 182 -1.57 -7.23 -0.86
N SER A 183 -1.35 -6.17 -1.64
CA SER A 183 -2.25 -5.71 -2.70
C SER A 183 -2.16 -6.54 -3.99
N ALA A 184 -1.67 -7.78 -3.94
CA ALA A 184 -1.49 -8.64 -5.12
C ALA A 184 -2.15 -10.03 -5.00
N ALA A 185 -2.91 -10.31 -3.94
CA ALA A 185 -3.50 -11.65 -3.73
C ALA A 185 -4.99 -11.77 -4.13
N LEU A 186 -5.59 -10.77 -4.80
CA LEU A 186 -7.04 -10.74 -5.03
C LEU A 186 -7.50 -10.82 -6.51
N ASP A 187 -6.60 -11.02 -7.47
CA ASP A 187 -6.98 -11.10 -8.90
C ASP A 187 -6.96 -12.52 -9.50
N THR A 188 -6.79 -13.58 -8.71
CA THR A 188 -6.76 -14.98 -9.22
C THR A 188 -8.03 -15.80 -8.97
N PHE A 189 -9.13 -15.22 -8.48
CA PHE A 189 -10.40 -15.94 -8.27
C PHE A 189 -11.62 -15.27 -8.93
N ALA A 190 -11.44 -14.74 -10.13
CA ALA A 190 -12.56 -14.38 -11.00
C ALA A 190 -12.29 -14.86 -12.43
N ASN A 191 -12.41 -16.17 -12.63
CA ASN A 191 -12.78 -16.80 -13.90
C ASN A 191 -13.46 -18.14 -13.59
#